data_AF-A0A9W6NZI1-F1
#
_entry.id   AF-A0A9W6NZI1-F1
#
_cell.length_a   1.000
_cell.length_b   1.000
_cell.length_c   1.000
_cell.angle_alpha   90.00
_cell.angle_beta   90.00
_cell.angle_gamma   90.00
#
_symmetry.space_group_name_H-M   'P 1'
#
loop_
_entity.id
_entity.type
_entity.pdbx_description
1 polymer ?
#
loop_
_entity_poly.entity_id
_entity_poly.type
_entity_poly.pdbx_seq_one_letter_code
_entity_poly.pdbx_strand_id
1 'polypeptide(L)'
;MAGTSTPLQRSLAGSAARPGALDAFLLARRRFQAGERIDMQALAAELGVNRATVYRWVGSRELLLCEVVWSLTERTLRREPPAADGSGSRLAAVLSRFVTDTLAHRGMRRFLEEEGECALRLLTLSSGGFQPRLVGLVRELAAAETAAGRLASPIPLDDLAYTLVRVIESYVYLRTITGEEPDGTRAARVLQALLPGPADPGRSRPGRT
;
A
#
# COMPACT_ATOMS: atom_id res chain seq x y z
N MET A 1 49.02 -17.42 -23.21
CA MET A 1 47.68 -18.01 -23.00
C MET A 1 46.80 -16.94 -22.37
N ALA A 2 45.92 -16.30 -23.15
CA ALA A 2 45.02 -15.26 -22.66
C ALA A 2 43.83 -15.92 -21.96
N GLY A 3 43.67 -15.66 -20.65
CA GLY A 3 42.60 -16.24 -19.84
C GLY A 3 41.23 -15.68 -20.25
N THR A 4 40.29 -16.57 -20.56
CA THR A 4 38.90 -16.22 -20.87
C THR A 4 38.24 -15.64 -19.61
N SER A 5 37.97 -14.33 -19.60
CA SER A 5 37.27 -13.68 -18.49
C SER A 5 35.90 -14.31 -18.24
N THR A 6 35.55 -14.56 -16.99
CA THR A 6 34.23 -15.08 -16.63
C THR A 6 33.12 -14.05 -16.90
N PRO A 7 31.85 -14.48 -17.07
CA PRO A 7 30.72 -13.56 -17.18
C PRO A 7 30.62 -12.56 -16.02
N LEU A 8 30.98 -12.98 -14.80
CA LEU A 8 31.06 -12.12 -13.62
C LEU A 8 32.17 -11.06 -13.76
N GLN A 9 33.35 -11.44 -14.24
CA GLN A 9 34.45 -10.49 -14.49
C GLN A 9 34.11 -9.46 -15.56
N ARG A 10 33.35 -9.82 -16.61
CA ARG A 10 32.87 -8.85 -17.62
C ARG A 10 31.83 -7.88 -17.07
N SER A 11 30.94 -8.36 -16.20
CA SER A 11 29.97 -7.51 -15.52
C SER A 11 30.65 -6.55 -14.52
N LEU A 12 31.68 -7.03 -13.81
CA LEU A 12 32.53 -6.21 -12.92
C LEU A 12 33.46 -5.26 -13.70
N ALA A 13 33.87 -5.61 -14.92
CA ALA A 13 34.73 -4.81 -15.79
C ALA A 13 33.97 -3.73 -16.61
N GLY A 14 32.67 -3.53 -16.35
CA GLY A 14 31.99 -2.29 -16.77
C GLY A 14 31.04 -2.37 -17.96
N SER A 15 30.52 -3.54 -18.34
CA SER A 15 29.26 -3.56 -19.11
C SER A 15 28.07 -3.65 -18.15
N ALA A 16 27.92 -2.65 -17.27
CA ALA A 16 26.67 -2.47 -16.54
C ALA A 16 25.55 -2.28 -17.57
N ALA A 17 24.46 -3.05 -17.43
CA ALA A 17 23.30 -2.88 -18.30
C ALA A 17 22.85 -1.42 -18.26
N ARG A 18 22.51 -0.85 -19.43
CA ARG A 18 21.99 0.51 -19.48
C ARG A 18 20.72 0.58 -18.62
N PRO A 19 20.57 1.62 -17.77
CA PRO A 19 19.41 1.74 -16.91
C PRO A 19 18.12 1.78 -17.72
N GLY A 20 17.03 1.29 -17.13
CA GLY A 20 15.70 1.27 -17.71
C GLY A 20 14.60 1.69 -16.74
N ALA A 21 13.35 1.46 -17.15
CA ALA A 21 12.17 1.83 -16.37
C ALA A 21 12.16 1.21 -14.97
N LEU A 22 12.61 -0.04 -14.84
CA LEU A 22 12.69 -0.72 -13.54
C LEU A 22 13.72 -0.06 -12.62
N ASP A 23 14.87 0.38 -13.14
CA ASP A 23 15.88 1.07 -12.34
C ASP A 23 15.35 2.42 -11.82
N ALA A 24 14.62 3.15 -12.66
CA ALA A 24 13.95 4.38 -12.27
C ALA A 24 12.90 4.13 -11.16
N PHE A 25 12.08 3.10 -11.32
CA PHE A 25 11.11 2.69 -10.31
C PHE A 25 11.78 2.29 -8.99
N LEU A 26 12.81 1.44 -9.03
CA LEU A 26 13.52 0.97 -7.85
C LEU A 26 14.21 2.12 -7.12
N LEU A 27 14.81 3.06 -7.85
CA LEU A 27 15.41 4.26 -7.27
C LEU A 27 14.35 5.15 -6.61
N ALA A 28 13.25 5.42 -7.32
CA ALA A 28 12.13 6.20 -6.79
C ALA A 28 11.54 5.56 -5.52
N ARG A 29 11.40 4.23 -5.50
CA ARG A 29 10.94 3.48 -4.35
C ARG A 29 11.91 3.55 -3.17
N ARG A 30 13.22 3.53 -3.41
CA ARG A 30 14.24 3.70 -2.34
C ARG A 30 14.13 5.10 -1.72
N ARG A 31 14.08 6.14 -2.55
CA ARG A 31 13.94 7.53 -2.10
C ARG A 31 12.65 7.75 -1.32
N PHE A 32 11.53 7.25 -1.84
CA PHE A 32 10.25 7.32 -1.13
C PHE A 32 10.32 6.68 0.26
N GLN A 33 10.86 5.46 0.38
CA GLN A 33 11.04 4.79 1.67
C GLN A 33 11.97 5.57 2.63
N ALA A 34 12.97 6.25 2.10
CA ALA A 34 13.85 7.14 2.88
C ALA A 34 13.15 8.43 3.34
N GLY A 35 11.89 8.66 2.97
CA GLY A 35 11.19 9.90 3.27
C GLY A 35 11.61 11.05 2.38
N GLU A 36 12.13 10.78 1.18
CA GLU A 36 12.54 11.77 0.19
C GLU A 36 11.43 12.05 -0.82
N ARG A 37 11.28 13.31 -1.24
CA ARG A 37 10.37 13.70 -2.31
C ARG A 37 10.90 13.12 -3.62
N ILE A 38 10.02 12.45 -4.37
CA ILE A 38 10.37 11.96 -5.70
C ILE A 38 10.52 13.15 -6.64
N ASP A 39 11.73 13.39 -7.13
CA ASP A 39 12.03 14.45 -8.08
C ASP A 39 12.56 13.86 -9.40
N MET A 40 11.91 14.19 -10.51
CA MET A 40 12.19 13.58 -11.82
C MET A 40 13.58 13.97 -12.38
N GLN A 41 14.06 15.16 -12.04
CA GLN A 41 15.37 15.63 -12.50
C GLN A 41 16.49 14.96 -11.70
N ALA A 42 16.33 14.84 -10.38
CA ALA A 42 17.28 14.17 -9.52
C ALA A 42 17.33 12.65 -9.77
N LEU A 43 16.21 12.02 -10.16
CA LEU A 43 16.22 10.64 -10.66
C LEU A 43 17.03 10.51 -11.96
N ALA A 44 16.82 11.41 -12.91
CA ALA A 44 17.53 11.40 -14.18
C ALA A 44 19.04 11.58 -14.01
N ALA A 45 19.44 12.51 -13.13
CA ALA A 45 20.84 12.77 -12.80
C ALA A 45 21.52 11.53 -12.19
N GLU A 46 20.87 10.86 -11.23
CA GLU A 46 21.43 9.66 -10.59
C GLU A 46 21.52 8.46 -11.56
N LEU A 47 20.58 8.36 -12.51
CA LEU A 47 20.60 7.32 -13.55
C LEU A 47 21.52 7.66 -14.73
N GLY A 48 22.13 8.86 -14.77
CA GLY A 48 22.99 9.29 -15.87
C GLY A 48 22.25 9.43 -17.21
N VAL A 49 20.96 9.77 -17.19
CA VAL A 49 20.12 9.92 -18.40
C VAL A 49 19.46 11.30 -18.46
N ASN A 50 18.97 11.68 -19.65
CA ASN A 50 18.17 12.88 -19.80
C ASN A 50 16.80 12.73 -19.11
N ARG A 51 16.30 13.80 -18.49
CA ARG A 51 14.96 13.87 -17.85
C ARG A 51 13.83 13.38 -18.77
N ALA A 52 13.86 13.70 -20.06
CA ALA A 52 12.88 13.24 -21.04
C ALA A 52 12.87 11.70 -21.20
N THR A 53 14.01 11.04 -20.99
CA THR A 53 14.11 9.58 -21.00
C THR A 53 13.39 8.97 -19.79
N VAL A 54 13.52 9.58 -18.60
CA VAL A 54 12.78 9.12 -17.42
C VAL A 54 11.27 9.26 -17.64
N TYR A 55 10.79 10.41 -18.11
CA TYR A 55 9.35 10.59 -18.41
C TYR A 55 8.83 9.59 -19.46
N ARG A 56 9.64 9.26 -20.48
CA ARG A 56 9.27 8.25 -21.46
C ARG A 56 9.15 6.84 -20.85
N TRP A 57 9.94 6.54 -19.81
CA TRP A 57 9.90 5.24 -19.14
C TRP A 57 8.74 5.08 -18.17
N VAL A 58 8.48 6.09 -17.34
CA VAL A 58 7.58 5.96 -16.19
C VAL A 58 6.33 6.84 -16.30
N GLY A 59 6.21 7.63 -17.36
CA GLY A 59 5.18 8.65 -17.49
C GLY A 59 5.42 9.81 -16.53
N SER A 60 4.32 10.38 -16.02
CA SER A 60 4.37 11.52 -15.09
C SER A 60 4.93 11.11 -13.72
N ARG A 61 5.31 12.11 -12.91
CA ARG A 61 5.69 11.91 -11.51
C ARG A 61 4.56 11.22 -10.72
N GLU A 62 3.31 11.59 -10.99
CA GLU A 62 2.14 11.03 -10.32
C GLU A 62 1.94 9.55 -10.67
N LEU A 63 2.15 9.16 -11.93
CA LEU A 63 2.10 7.74 -12.33
C LEU A 63 3.21 6.94 -11.65
N LEU A 64 4.44 7.48 -11.62
CA LEU A 64 5.53 6.84 -10.89
C LEU A 64 5.26 6.73 -9.38
N LEU A 65 4.74 7.78 -8.75
CA LEU A 65 4.35 7.77 -7.33
C LEU A 65 3.27 6.71 -7.07
N CYS A 66 2.26 6.63 -7.93
CA CYS A 66 1.19 5.64 -7.84
C CYS A 66 1.75 4.22 -7.85
N GLU A 67 2.67 3.90 -8.76
CA GLU A 67 3.32 2.58 -8.79
C GLU A 67 4.20 2.31 -7.57
N VAL A 68 4.95 3.31 -7.10
CA VAL A 68 5.78 3.20 -5.90
C VAL A 68 4.91 2.86 -4.69
N VAL A 69 3.85 3.65 -4.45
CA VAL A 69 2.94 3.45 -3.32
C VAL A 69 2.21 2.12 -3.47
N TRP A 70 1.70 1.78 -4.65
CA TRP A 70 1.05 0.49 -4.92
C TRP A 70 1.95 -0.69 -4.57
N SER A 71 3.22 -0.67 -4.98
CA SER A 71 4.16 -1.76 -4.69
C SER A 71 4.40 -1.99 -3.20
N LEU A 72 4.31 -0.94 -2.39
CA LEU A 72 4.43 -1.02 -0.92
C LEU A 72 3.11 -1.50 -0.31
N THR A 73 1.99 -0.95 -0.76
CA THR A 73 0.64 -1.34 -0.32
C THR A 73 0.35 -2.81 -0.56
N GLU A 74 0.57 -3.30 -1.78
CA GLU A 74 0.33 -4.69 -2.14
C GLU A 74 1.18 -5.64 -1.28
N ARG A 75 2.47 -5.31 -1.10
CA ARG A 75 3.36 -6.09 -0.24
C ARG A 75 2.87 -6.14 1.20
N THR A 76 2.40 -5.02 1.76
CA THR A 76 1.94 -4.93 3.16
C THR A 76 0.64 -5.70 3.38
N LEU A 77 -0.30 -5.62 2.43
CA LEU A 77 -1.59 -6.32 2.51
C LEU A 77 -1.47 -7.83 2.27
N ARG A 78 -0.55 -8.26 1.39
CA ARG A 78 -0.30 -9.70 1.15
C ARG A 78 0.53 -10.38 2.23
N ARG A 79 1.15 -9.62 3.14
CA ARG A 79 1.88 -10.18 4.28
C ARG A 79 0.92 -10.90 5.21
N GLU A 80 1.18 -12.17 5.49
CA GLU A 80 0.39 -12.91 6.47
C GLU A 80 0.47 -12.23 7.85
N PRO A 81 -0.68 -12.02 8.53
CA PRO A 81 -0.66 -11.59 9.91
C PRO A 81 -0.03 -12.70 10.78
N PRO A 82 0.62 -12.35 11.91
CA PRO A 82 0.91 -13.34 12.94
C PRO A 82 -0.37 -14.10 13.32
N ALA A 83 -0.22 -15.35 13.74
CA ALA A 83 -1.35 -16.19 14.14
C ALA A 83 -2.21 -15.43 15.14
N ALA A 84 -3.48 -15.18 14.77
CA ALA A 84 -4.40 -14.48 15.64
C ALA A 84 -4.67 -15.33 16.89
N ASP A 85 -4.80 -14.68 18.03
CA ASP A 85 -5.08 -15.25 19.36
C ASP A 85 -6.51 -15.84 19.45
N GLY A 86 -7.12 -16.19 18.31
CA GLY A 86 -8.42 -16.85 18.20
C GLY A 86 -9.65 -15.95 18.33
N SER A 87 -9.51 -14.64 18.61
CA SER A 87 -10.64 -13.80 19.03
C SER A 87 -11.13 -12.75 18.01
N GLY A 88 -10.56 -12.66 16.80
CA GLY A 88 -10.93 -11.61 15.82
C GLY A 88 -10.77 -11.99 14.35
N SER A 89 -11.42 -11.21 13.47
CA SER A 89 -11.31 -11.38 12.02
C SER A 89 -9.88 -11.16 11.53
N ARG A 90 -9.34 -12.13 10.79
CA ARG A 90 -8.02 -12.05 10.15
C ARG A 90 -7.94 -10.86 9.18
N LEU A 91 -9.00 -10.60 8.43
CA LEU A 91 -9.07 -9.44 7.54
C LEU A 91 -9.00 -8.13 8.33
N ALA A 92 -9.73 -8.03 9.46
CA ALA A 92 -9.64 -6.86 10.32
C ALA A 92 -8.22 -6.62 10.83
N ALA A 93 -7.51 -7.68 11.23
CA ALA A 93 -6.12 -7.60 11.68
C ALA A 93 -5.17 -7.14 10.56
N VAL A 94 -5.33 -7.67 9.34
CA VAL A 94 -4.54 -7.25 8.17
C VAL A 94 -4.77 -5.78 7.84
N LEU A 95 -6.03 -5.34 7.76
CA LEU A 95 -6.36 -3.95 7.42
C LEU A 95 -5.95 -2.98 8.54
N SER A 96 -6.12 -3.36 9.81
CA SER A 96 -5.68 -2.54 10.95
C SER A 96 -4.17 -2.34 10.93
N ARG A 97 -3.41 -3.42 10.72
CA ARG A 97 -1.96 -3.35 10.57
C ARG A 97 -1.57 -2.49 9.37
N PHE A 98 -2.27 -2.62 8.24
CA PHE A 98 -2.00 -1.79 7.06
C PHE A 98 -2.16 -0.29 7.36
N VAL A 99 -3.19 0.13 8.11
CA VAL A 99 -3.32 1.53 8.54
C VAL A 99 -2.17 1.94 9.45
N THR A 100 -1.86 1.15 10.48
CA THR A 100 -0.75 1.44 11.41
C THR A 100 0.59 1.54 10.68
N ASP A 101 0.91 0.59 9.82
CA ASP A 101 2.15 0.57 9.04
C ASP A 101 2.22 1.77 8.09
N THR A 102 1.10 2.14 7.45
CA THR A 102 1.01 3.31 6.56
C THR A 102 1.30 4.60 7.33
N LEU A 103 0.68 4.79 8.50
CA LEU A 103 0.88 5.97 9.34
C LEU A 103 2.29 6.03 9.96
N ALA A 104 2.94 4.89 10.18
CA ALA A 104 4.31 4.82 10.68
C ALA A 104 5.38 4.95 9.57
N HIS A 105 5.03 4.65 8.32
CA HIS A 105 5.98 4.62 7.21
C HIS A 105 6.51 6.01 6.86
N ARG A 106 7.83 6.20 6.98
CA ARG A 106 8.51 7.50 6.80
C ARG A 106 8.15 8.20 5.49
N GLY A 107 8.12 7.46 4.38
CA GLY A 107 7.71 7.98 3.07
C GLY A 107 6.26 8.45 2.99
N MET A 108 5.35 7.70 3.62
CA MET A 108 3.93 8.04 3.60
C MET A 108 3.66 9.24 4.50
N ARG A 109 4.27 9.29 5.69
CA ARG A 109 4.20 10.46 6.58
C ARG A 109 4.62 11.74 5.87
N ARG A 110 5.81 11.75 5.27
CA ARG A 110 6.33 12.89 4.51
C ARG A 110 5.41 13.26 3.35
N PHE A 111 4.88 12.27 2.62
CA PHE A 111 3.98 12.52 1.50
C PHE A 111 2.63 13.12 1.94
N LEU A 112 2.06 12.63 3.04
CA LEU A 112 0.82 13.16 3.62
C LEU A 112 1.01 14.54 4.25
N GLU A 113 2.16 14.79 4.87
CA GLU A 113 2.52 16.05 5.54
C GLU A 113 2.82 17.17 4.54
N GLU A 114 3.63 16.89 3.52
CA GLU A 114 4.10 17.93 2.58
C GLU A 114 3.26 18.01 1.30
N GLU A 115 2.57 16.94 0.92
CA GLU A 115 1.85 16.83 -0.36
C GLU A 115 0.45 16.22 -0.19
N GLY A 116 -0.20 16.44 0.96
CA GLY A 116 -1.46 15.80 1.35
C GLY A 116 -2.60 15.90 0.32
N GLU A 117 -2.82 17.08 -0.29
CA GLU A 117 -3.83 17.25 -1.35
C GLU A 117 -3.52 16.42 -2.59
N CYS A 118 -2.23 16.34 -2.97
CA CYS A 118 -1.78 15.50 -4.06
C CYS A 118 -1.98 14.02 -3.72
N ALA A 119 -1.61 13.60 -2.50
CA ALA A 119 -1.80 12.24 -2.02
C ALA A 119 -3.27 11.84 -2.01
N LEU A 120 -4.15 12.69 -1.48
CA LEU A 120 -5.60 12.46 -1.45
C LEU A 120 -6.14 12.31 -2.87
N ARG A 121 -5.84 13.26 -3.77
CA ARG A 121 -6.30 13.20 -5.17
C ARG A 121 -5.80 11.95 -5.89
N LEU A 122 -4.50 11.67 -5.81
CA LEU A 122 -3.84 10.60 -6.55
C LEU A 122 -4.30 9.20 -6.08
N LEU A 123 -4.49 9.02 -4.78
CA LEU A 123 -4.70 7.71 -4.19
C LEU A 123 -6.18 7.39 -3.94
N THR A 124 -7.09 8.36 -3.99
CA THR A 124 -8.53 8.11 -3.77
C THR A 124 -9.40 8.24 -5.02
N LEU A 125 -8.99 9.06 -6.01
CA LEU A 125 -9.73 9.13 -7.26
C LEU A 125 -9.48 7.88 -8.11
N SER A 126 -10.54 7.35 -8.70
CA SER A 126 -10.46 6.19 -9.61
C SER A 126 -9.53 6.44 -10.79
N SER A 127 -9.46 7.68 -11.29
CA SER A 127 -8.58 8.10 -12.39
C SER A 127 -7.08 8.00 -12.08
N GLY A 128 -6.68 7.99 -10.81
CA GLY A 128 -5.29 7.84 -10.39
C GLY A 128 -4.80 6.39 -10.47
N GLY A 129 -5.68 5.41 -10.67
CA GLY A 129 -5.35 3.99 -10.83
C GLY A 129 -4.96 3.27 -9.54
N PHE A 130 -4.78 3.95 -8.41
CA PHE A 130 -4.50 3.32 -7.11
C PHE A 130 -5.77 2.74 -6.47
N GLN A 131 -6.80 3.57 -6.32
CA GLN A 131 -8.02 3.20 -5.58
C GLN A 131 -8.71 1.93 -6.13
N PRO A 132 -8.90 1.75 -7.46
CA PRO A 132 -9.52 0.55 -7.99
C PRO A 132 -8.70 -0.71 -7.68
N ARG A 133 -7.36 -0.61 -7.71
CA ARG A 133 -6.46 -1.71 -7.35
C ARG A 133 -6.58 -2.05 -5.86
N LEU A 134 -6.66 -1.04 -4.99
CA LEU A 134 -6.82 -1.26 -3.55
C LEU A 134 -8.15 -1.93 -3.22
N VAL A 135 -9.26 -1.45 -3.80
CA VAL A 135 -10.58 -2.07 -3.63
C VAL A 135 -10.57 -3.51 -4.13
N GLY A 136 -9.99 -3.77 -5.31
CA GLY A 136 -9.86 -5.12 -5.86
C GLY A 136 -9.08 -6.07 -4.94
N LEU A 137 -7.96 -5.62 -4.37
CA LEU A 137 -7.17 -6.42 -3.44
C LEU A 137 -7.90 -6.68 -2.12
N VAL A 138 -8.58 -5.67 -1.55
CA VAL A 138 -9.37 -5.87 -0.33
C VAL A 138 -10.53 -6.83 -0.58
N ARG A 139 -11.17 -6.74 -1.74
CA ARG A 139 -12.21 -7.68 -2.18
C ARG A 139 -11.68 -9.10 -2.30
N GLU A 140 -10.50 -9.30 -2.91
CA GLU A 140 -9.82 -10.60 -3.01
C GLU A 140 -9.58 -11.21 -1.62
N LEU A 141 -9.04 -10.42 -0.69
CA LEU A 141 -8.79 -10.87 0.68
C LEU A 141 -10.10 -11.23 1.42
N ALA A 142 -11.15 -10.41 1.26
CA ALA A 142 -12.45 -10.70 1.85
C ALA A 142 -13.10 -11.96 1.24
N ALA A 143 -12.98 -12.17 -0.08
CA ALA A 143 -13.45 -13.37 -0.76
C ALA A 143 -12.81 -14.63 -0.17
N ALA A 144 -11.49 -14.59 0.05
CA ALA A 144 -10.72 -15.72 0.59
C ALA A 144 -11.15 -16.06 2.03
N GLU A 145 -11.41 -15.06 2.86
CA GLU A 145 -11.90 -15.29 4.23
C GLU A 145 -13.34 -15.82 4.26
N THR A 146 -14.21 -15.34 3.36
CA THR A 146 -15.59 -15.87 3.21
C THR A 146 -15.59 -17.32 2.73
N ALA A 147 -14.79 -17.63 1.69
CA ALA A 147 -14.67 -18.99 1.16
C ALA A 147 -14.13 -19.98 2.20
N ALA A 148 -13.32 -19.51 3.15
CA ALA A 148 -12.79 -20.30 4.25
C ALA A 148 -13.70 -20.33 5.50
N GLY A 149 -14.90 -19.74 5.44
CA GLY A 149 -15.85 -19.69 6.56
C GLY A 149 -15.40 -18.81 7.74
N ARG A 150 -14.40 -17.94 7.54
CA ARG A 150 -13.85 -17.06 8.59
C ARG A 150 -14.43 -15.65 8.56
N LEU A 151 -15.21 -15.32 7.54
CA LEU A 151 -15.92 -14.06 7.41
C LEU A 151 -17.39 -14.33 7.05
N ALA A 152 -18.30 -13.77 7.83
CA ALA A 152 -19.73 -13.75 7.54
C ALA A 152 -20.20 -12.29 7.53
N SER A 153 -20.68 -11.83 6.38
CA SER A 153 -21.20 -10.46 6.22
C SER A 153 -22.52 -10.49 5.45
N PRO A 154 -23.54 -9.73 5.89
CA PRO A 154 -24.77 -9.54 5.12
C PRO A 154 -24.57 -8.56 3.94
N ILE A 155 -23.43 -7.86 3.87
CA ILE A 155 -23.12 -6.89 2.83
C ILE A 155 -22.52 -7.61 1.62
N PRO A 156 -22.97 -7.31 0.38
CA PRO A 156 -22.33 -7.79 -0.83
C PRO A 156 -20.82 -7.51 -0.84
N LEU A 157 -20.03 -8.45 -1.38
CA LEU A 157 -18.58 -8.39 -1.25
C LEU A 157 -17.95 -7.13 -1.86
N ASP A 158 -18.48 -6.65 -2.99
CA ASP A 158 -18.02 -5.43 -3.66
C ASP A 158 -18.27 -4.20 -2.79
N ASP A 159 -19.47 -4.09 -2.21
CA ASP A 159 -19.84 -2.99 -1.31
C ASP A 159 -19.01 -3.03 -0.03
N LEU A 160 -18.82 -4.22 0.55
CA LEU A 160 -17.98 -4.40 1.74
C LEU A 160 -16.54 -3.94 1.47
N ALA A 161 -15.95 -4.37 0.36
CA ALA A 161 -14.58 -3.98 0.00
C ALA A 161 -14.46 -2.48 -0.20
N TYR A 162 -15.40 -1.88 -0.94
CA TYR A 162 -15.46 -0.43 -1.13
C TYR A 162 -15.57 0.30 0.23
N THR A 163 -16.50 -0.10 1.09
CA THR A 163 -16.70 0.51 2.41
C THR A 163 -15.45 0.40 3.28
N LEU A 164 -14.80 -0.76 3.32
CA LEU A 164 -13.56 -0.95 4.10
C LEU A 164 -12.45 -0.01 3.62
N VAL A 165 -12.28 0.15 2.31
CA VAL A 165 -11.31 1.10 1.74
C VAL A 165 -11.65 2.55 2.11
N ARG A 166 -12.93 2.96 2.00
CA ARG A 166 -13.37 4.32 2.39
C ARG A 166 -13.13 4.61 3.87
N VAL A 167 -13.34 3.61 4.74
CA VAL A 167 -13.03 3.71 6.17
C VAL A 167 -11.53 3.86 6.40
N ILE A 168 -10.70 3.07 5.72
CA ILE A 168 -9.23 3.21 5.82
C ILE A 168 -8.78 4.60 5.39
N GLU A 169 -9.27 5.08 4.25
CA GLU A 169 -8.93 6.40 3.71
C GLU A 169 -9.31 7.53 4.67
N SER A 170 -10.47 7.47 5.33
CA SER A 170 -10.90 8.53 6.27
C SER A 170 -9.97 8.68 7.47
N TYR A 171 -9.30 7.60 7.89
CA TYR A 171 -8.29 7.66 8.96
C TYR A 171 -6.90 8.03 8.44
N VAL A 172 -6.50 7.53 7.27
CA VAL A 172 -5.18 7.85 6.68
C VAL A 172 -5.08 9.34 6.33
N TYR A 173 -6.16 9.93 5.82
CA TYR A 173 -6.22 11.34 5.41
C TYR A 173 -6.84 12.26 6.45
N LEU A 174 -7.02 11.80 7.70
CA LEU A 174 -7.74 12.56 8.73
C LEU A 174 -7.18 13.98 8.88
N ARG A 175 -5.85 14.14 8.96
CA ARG A 175 -5.19 15.45 9.04
C ARG A 175 -5.49 16.32 7.83
N THR A 176 -5.45 15.77 6.62
CA THR A 176 -5.71 16.51 5.38
C THR A 176 -7.18 16.96 5.29
N ILE A 177 -8.12 16.15 5.80
CA ILE A 177 -9.56 16.41 5.70
C ILE A 177 -10.05 17.33 6.83
N THR A 178 -9.61 17.10 8.08
CA THR A 178 -10.16 17.78 9.27
C THR A 178 -9.13 18.57 10.08
N GLY A 179 -7.84 18.42 9.80
CA GLY A 179 -6.76 18.98 10.61
C GLY A 179 -6.40 18.15 11.86
N GLU A 180 -7.14 17.08 12.16
CA GLU A 180 -6.86 16.22 13.31
C GLU A 180 -5.73 15.21 13.05
N GLU A 181 -4.99 14.83 14.09
CA GLU A 181 -3.94 13.83 13.99
C GLU A 181 -4.50 12.42 13.71
N PRO A 182 -3.95 11.68 12.71
CA PRO A 182 -4.37 10.32 12.43
C PRO A 182 -4.14 9.37 13.62
N ASP A 183 -5.15 8.57 13.95
CA ASP A 183 -5.09 7.57 15.02
C ASP A 183 -5.44 6.18 14.46
N GLY A 184 -4.39 5.36 14.24
CA GLY A 184 -4.56 3.98 13.77
C GLY A 184 -5.36 3.08 14.72
N THR A 185 -5.41 3.41 16.02
CA THR A 185 -6.18 2.65 17.01
C THR A 185 -7.69 2.88 16.85
N ARG A 186 -8.11 4.08 16.44
CA ARG A 186 -9.52 4.34 16.06
C ARG A 186 -9.90 3.54 14.82
N ALA A 187 -9.05 3.54 13.80
CA ALA A 187 -9.26 2.74 12.59
C ALA A 187 -9.42 1.26 12.91
N ALA A 188 -8.53 0.71 13.74
CA ALA A 188 -8.57 -0.70 14.13
C ALA A 188 -9.89 -1.09 14.82
N ARG A 189 -10.38 -0.26 15.75
CA ARG A 189 -11.65 -0.51 16.45
C ARG A 189 -12.84 -0.56 15.48
N VAL A 190 -12.90 0.35 14.52
CA VAL A 190 -13.98 0.37 13.51
C VAL A 190 -13.87 -0.82 12.57
N LEU A 191 -12.66 -1.16 12.10
CA LEU A 191 -12.44 -2.31 11.22
C LEU A 191 -12.81 -3.63 11.91
N GLN A 192 -12.47 -3.81 13.19
CA GLN A 192 -12.87 -4.97 13.98
C GLN A 192 -14.39 -5.05 14.18
N ALA A 193 -15.06 -3.92 14.36
CA ALA A 193 -16.53 -3.89 14.48
C ALA A 193 -17.24 -4.22 13.16
N LEU A 194 -16.70 -3.76 12.02
CA LEU A 194 -17.24 -4.05 10.68
C LEU A 194 -16.98 -5.49 10.21
N LEU A 195 -15.93 -6.11 10.75
CA LEU A 195 -15.50 -7.47 10.42
C LEU A 195 -15.48 -8.32 11.68
N PRO A 196 -16.65 -8.65 12.26
CA PRO A 196 -16.69 -9.57 13.38
C PRO A 196 -16.10 -10.92 12.96
N GLY A 197 -15.37 -11.57 13.88
CA GLY A 197 -14.94 -12.96 13.68
C GLY A 197 -16.15 -13.90 13.52
N PRO A 198 -15.93 -15.15 13.08
CA PRO A 198 -16.99 -16.14 13.07
C PRO A 198 -17.62 -16.21 14.46
N ALA A 199 -18.96 -16.24 14.53
CA ALA A 199 -19.67 -16.28 15.79
C ALA A 199 -19.16 -17.49 16.60
N ASP A 200 -18.68 -17.25 17.82
CA ASP A 200 -18.43 -18.33 18.76
C ASP A 200 -19.79 -18.94 19.11
N PRO A 201 -20.06 -20.21 18.74
CA PRO A 201 -21.34 -20.85 19.07
C PRO A 201 -21.59 -20.93 20.59
N GLY A 202 -20.59 -20.64 21.44
CA GLY A 202 -20.71 -20.58 22.90
C GLY A 202 -21.07 -19.21 23.50
N ARG A 203 -21.03 -18.11 22.74
CA ARG A 203 -21.40 -16.78 23.26
C ARG A 203 -22.89 -16.50 23.07
N SER A 204 -23.72 -17.11 23.92
CA SER A 204 -25.10 -16.67 24.13
C SER A 204 -25.11 -15.17 24.43
N ARG A 205 -25.78 -14.38 23.58
CA ARG A 205 -26.09 -12.97 23.89
C ARG A 205 -26.81 -12.95 25.24
N PRO A 206 -26.32 -12.26 26.29
CA PRO A 206 -27.11 -12.05 27.49
C PRO A 206 -28.38 -11.30 27.06
N GLY A 207 -29.53 -11.89 27.40
CA GLY A 207 -30.84 -11.38 27.03
C GLY A 207 -30.99 -9.92 27.43
N ARG A 208 -31.47 -9.10 26.49
CA ARG A 208 -32.03 -7.80 26.82
C ARG A 208 -33.33 -8.05 27.58
N THR A 209 -33.29 -7.88 28.89
CA THR A 209 -34.48 -7.54 29.70
C THR A 209 -34.69 -6.03 29.66
#